data_AF-A0A4Y2VI34-F1
#
_entry.id   AF-A0A4Y2VI34-F1
#
_cell.length_a   1.000
_cell.length_b   1.000
_cell.length_c   1.000
_cell.angle_alpha   90.00
_cell.angle_beta   90.00
_cell.angle_gamma   90.00
#
_symmetry.space_group_name_H-M   'P 1'
#
loop_
_entity.id
_entity.type
_entity.pdbx_description
1 polymer ?
#
loop_
_entity_poly.entity_id
_entity_poly.type
_entity_poly.pdbx_seq_one_letter_code
_entity_poly.pdbx_strand_id
1 'polypeptide(L)'
;MFKTISDPADCEVHSVIWFLNAKKVKPAEIHRQLVEIYGENVMTDGMVRKWVRQFNDGRTNGHDEARSGRPSVVNDGFGVKVNEKIRENRRFTIRMLFDEFPQISKTVFVTNRLNYPKLCSRWVPKMLTYVHKTK
;
A
#
# COMPACT_ATOMS: atom_id res chain seq x y z
N MET A 1 43.40 -8.01 2.75
CA MET A 1 42.14 -8.33 3.45
C MET A 1 41.12 -7.32 2.95
N PHE A 2 40.11 -7.74 2.19
CA PHE A 2 39.06 -6.81 1.74
C PHE A 2 38.29 -6.36 2.98
N LYS A 3 38.02 -5.06 3.12
CA LYS A 3 37.15 -4.56 4.17
C LYS A 3 35.74 -5.06 3.86
N THR A 4 35.17 -5.84 4.76
CA THR A 4 33.76 -6.25 4.67
C THR A 4 32.91 -4.98 4.67
N ILE A 5 32.05 -4.83 3.66
CA ILE A 5 31.08 -3.74 3.62
C ILE A 5 30.00 -4.11 4.64
N SER A 6 29.91 -3.34 5.72
CA SER A 6 28.91 -3.56 6.77
C SER A 6 27.57 -2.98 6.36
N ASP A 7 26.49 -3.76 6.53
CA ASP A 7 25.10 -3.33 6.38
C ASP A 7 24.75 -2.71 5.01
N PRO A 8 24.90 -3.47 3.90
CA PRO A 8 24.49 -2.99 2.59
C PRO A 8 22.96 -2.86 2.51
N ALA A 9 22.49 -1.90 1.72
CA ALA A 9 21.05 -1.87 1.41
C ALA A 9 20.68 -3.08 0.54
N ASP A 10 19.49 -3.66 0.75
CA ASP A 10 19.03 -4.84 0.00
C ASP A 10 19.11 -4.63 -1.53
N CYS A 11 18.78 -3.43 -2.01
CA CYS A 11 18.84 -3.11 -3.42
C CYS A 11 20.27 -3.11 -3.99
N GLU A 12 21.29 -2.78 -3.19
CA GLU A 12 22.69 -2.85 -3.61
C GLU A 12 23.12 -4.31 -3.82
N VAL A 13 22.76 -5.19 -2.89
CA VAL A 13 23.02 -6.64 -3.01
C VAL A 13 22.32 -7.21 -4.24
N HIS A 14 21.06 -6.84 -4.47
CA HIS A 14 20.33 -7.27 -5.67
C HIS A 14 20.96 -6.74 -6.97
N SER A 15 21.49 -5.51 -6.99
CA SER A 15 22.24 -4.98 -8.14
C SER A 15 23.51 -5.76 -8.44
N VAL A 16 24.25 -6.19 -7.40
CA VAL A 16 25.43 -7.05 -7.57
C VAL A 16 25.03 -8.43 -8.13
N ILE A 17 23.94 -9.02 -7.61
CA ILE A 17 23.41 -10.28 -8.15
C ILE A 17 23.02 -10.11 -9.62
N TRP A 18 22.34 -9.02 -9.97
CA TRP A 18 21.95 -8.73 -11.35
C TRP A 18 23.17 -8.64 -12.27
N PHE A 19 24.20 -7.90 -11.87
CA PHE A 19 25.45 -7.77 -12.61
C PHE A 19 26.18 -9.11 -12.79
N LEU A 20 26.30 -9.91 -11.73
CA LEU A 20 26.96 -11.21 -11.80
C LEU A 20 26.16 -12.24 -12.61
N ASN A 21 24.83 -12.18 -12.55
CA ASN A 21 23.96 -12.99 -13.39
C ASN A 21 24.08 -12.61 -14.88
N ALA A 22 24.20 -11.32 -15.20
CA ALA A 22 24.45 -10.85 -16.56
C ALA A 22 25.78 -11.39 -17.12
N LYS A 23 26.80 -11.52 -16.26
CA LYS A 23 28.08 -12.18 -16.56
C LYS A 23 28.01 -13.72 -16.63
N LYS A 24 26.82 -14.31 -16.48
CA LYS A 24 26.57 -15.77 -16.53
C LYS A 24 27.32 -16.56 -15.45
N VAL A 25 27.58 -15.94 -14.29
CA VAL A 25 28.15 -16.63 -13.12
C VAL A 25 27.11 -17.58 -12.52
N LYS A 26 27.54 -18.77 -12.09
CA LYS A 26 26.65 -19.76 -11.45
C LYS A 26 26.14 -19.22 -10.10
N PRO A 27 24.86 -19.46 -9.72
CA PRO A 27 24.30 -18.93 -8.47
C PRO A 27 25.10 -19.26 -7.20
N ALA A 28 25.67 -20.47 -7.12
CA ALA A 28 26.50 -20.88 -5.99
C ALA A 28 27.77 -20.02 -5.85
N GLU A 29 28.35 -19.61 -6.97
CA GLU A 29 29.53 -18.75 -7.00
C GLU A 29 29.17 -17.29 -6.68
N ILE A 30 27.98 -16.83 -7.11
CA ILE A 30 27.44 -15.52 -6.70
C ILE A 30 27.30 -15.46 -5.18
N HIS A 31 26.72 -16.50 -4.56
CA HIS A 31 26.59 -16.56 -3.10
C HIS A 31 27.95 -16.50 -2.38
N ARG A 32 28.95 -17.24 -2.88
CA ARG A 32 30.30 -17.22 -2.31
C ARG A 32 30.93 -15.82 -2.36
N GLN A 33 30.81 -15.12 -3.49
CA GLN A 33 31.33 -13.76 -3.64
C GLN A 33 30.59 -12.75 -2.75
N LEU A 34 29.27 -12.90 -2.59
CA LEU A 34 28.50 -12.05 -1.68
C LEU A 34 28.93 -12.24 -0.22
N VAL A 35 29.14 -13.48 0.22
CA VAL A 35 29.61 -13.77 1.58
C VAL A 35 31.02 -13.21 1.82
N GLU A 36 31.90 -13.26 0.81
CA GLU A 36 33.24 -12.70 0.91
C GLU A 36 33.25 -11.16 1.06
N ILE A 37 32.33 -10.46 0.38
CA ILE A 37 32.28 -8.99 0.35
C ILE A 37 31.45 -8.42 1.51
N TYR A 38 30.29 -9.00 1.80
CA TYR A 38 29.29 -8.46 2.72
C TYR A 38 29.15 -9.27 4.02
N GLY A 39 29.78 -10.44 4.11
CA GLY A 39 29.73 -11.32 5.28
C GLY A 39 28.65 -12.41 5.19
N GLU A 40 28.69 -13.36 6.13
CA GLU A 40 27.84 -14.57 6.12
C GLU A 40 26.33 -14.29 6.20
N ASN A 41 25.94 -13.16 6.80
CA ASN A 41 24.53 -12.82 7.06
C ASN A 41 23.86 -12.02 5.94
N VAL A 42 24.54 -11.77 4.81
CA VAL A 42 23.99 -10.92 3.74
C VAL A 42 22.75 -11.53 3.08
N MET A 43 22.79 -12.81 2.73
CA MET A 43 21.73 -13.46 1.98
C MET A 43 21.94 -14.97 1.95
N THR A 44 20.86 -15.74 2.10
CA THR A 44 20.94 -17.20 1.93
C THR A 44 21.09 -17.58 0.45
N ASP A 45 21.75 -18.70 0.17
CA ASP A 45 21.85 -19.24 -1.20
C ASP A 45 20.48 -19.44 -1.88
N GLY A 46 19.43 -19.79 -1.12
CA GLY A 46 18.06 -19.87 -1.62
C GLY A 46 17.52 -18.53 -2.14
N MET A 47 17.79 -17.43 -1.43
CA MET A 47 17.41 -16.07 -1.85
C MET A 47 18.20 -15.64 -3.10
N VAL A 48 19.49 -15.97 -3.19
CA VAL A 48 20.30 -15.69 -4.39
C VAL A 48 19.71 -16.39 -5.62
N ARG A 49 19.38 -17.68 -5.51
CA ARG A 49 18.73 -18.43 -6.61
C ARG A 49 17.37 -17.84 -6.99
N LYS A 50 16.58 -17.41 -6.01
CA LYS A 50 15.29 -16.74 -6.25
C LYS A 50 15.47 -15.45 -7.04
N TRP A 51 16.47 -14.63 -6.71
CA TRP A 51 16.77 -13.40 -7.45
C TRP A 51 17.30 -13.65 -8.85
N VAL A 52 18.23 -14.59 -9.00
CA VAL A 52 18.71 -15.02 -10.33
C VAL A 52 17.56 -15.46 -11.22
N ARG A 53 16.62 -16.26 -10.71
CA ARG A 53 15.43 -16.66 -11.46
C ARG A 53 14.60 -15.45 -11.90
N GLN A 54 14.29 -14.53 -10.98
CA GLN A 54 13.50 -13.35 -11.30
C GLN A 54 14.17 -12.43 -12.34
N PHE A 55 15.49 -12.29 -12.29
CA PHE A 55 16.23 -11.53 -13.30
C PHE A 55 16.24 -12.23 -14.66
N ASN A 56 16.30 -13.56 -14.69
CA ASN A 56 16.15 -14.32 -15.93
C ASN A 56 14.72 -14.25 -16.50
N ASP A 57 13.71 -14.12 -15.63
CA ASP A 57 12.31 -13.92 -16.00
C ASP A 57 12.01 -12.46 -16.46
N GLY A 58 13.04 -11.60 -16.56
CA GLY A 58 12.95 -10.26 -17.14
C GLY A 58 12.79 -9.11 -16.14
N ARG A 59 12.90 -9.36 -14.83
CA ARG A 59 12.92 -8.28 -13.82
C ARG A 59 14.17 -7.42 -13.99
N THR A 60 14.02 -6.10 -13.94
CA THR A 60 15.14 -5.13 -14.02
C THR A 60 15.31 -4.30 -12.74
N ASN A 61 14.32 -4.29 -11.85
CA ASN A 61 14.36 -3.54 -10.61
C ASN A 61 14.96 -4.38 -9.46
N GLY A 62 15.96 -3.81 -8.76
CA GLY A 62 16.58 -4.38 -7.55
C GLY A 62 15.84 -4.07 -6.25
N HIS A 63 14.83 -3.19 -6.26
CA HIS A 63 13.98 -2.95 -5.09
C HIS A 63 12.88 -4.00 -4.98
N ASP A 64 12.52 -4.37 -3.76
CA ASP A 64 11.36 -5.20 -3.46
C ASP A 64 10.07 -4.61 -4.07
N GLU A 65 9.19 -5.49 -4.51
CA GLU A 65 7.87 -5.08 -4.97
C GLU A 65 7.03 -4.61 -3.78
N ALA A 66 6.13 -3.67 -4.05
CA ALA A 66 5.17 -3.23 -3.06
C ALA A 66 4.42 -4.47 -2.54
N ARG A 67 4.49 -4.70 -1.23
CA ARG A 67 3.74 -5.79 -0.61
C ARG A 67 2.26 -5.53 -0.88
N SER A 68 1.60 -6.51 -1.50
CA SER A 68 0.15 -6.61 -1.51
C SER A 68 -0.29 -6.77 -0.06
N GLY A 69 -0.46 -5.64 0.63
CA GLY A 69 -0.92 -5.61 2.00
C GLY A 69 -2.26 -6.32 2.16
N ARG A 70 -2.79 -6.36 3.39
CA ARG A 70 -4.12 -6.95 3.62
C ARG A 70 -5.13 -6.33 2.65
N PRO A 71 -5.82 -7.13 1.82
CA PRO A 71 -6.84 -6.61 0.92
C PRO A 71 -7.85 -5.80 1.72
N SER A 72 -8.04 -4.55 1.33
CA SER A 72 -9.10 -3.72 1.89
C SER A 72 -10.42 -4.39 1.54
N VAL A 73 -11.22 -4.74 2.55
CA VAL A 73 -12.61 -5.23 2.37
C VAL A 73 -13.44 -4.23 1.55
N VAL A 74 -13.00 -2.98 1.53
CA VAL A 74 -13.58 -1.93 0.72
C VAL A 74 -12.93 -1.90 -0.67
N ASN A 75 -13.67 -2.43 -1.65
CA ASN A 75 -13.44 -2.28 -3.09
C ASN A 75 -13.94 -0.90 -3.59
N ASP A 76 -13.54 -0.45 -4.77
CA ASP A 76 -13.94 0.81 -5.36
C ASP A 76 -15.46 0.89 -5.60
N GLY A 77 -16.09 -0.22 -6.01
CA GLY A 77 -17.54 -0.30 -6.14
C GLY A 77 -18.31 -0.12 -4.82
N PHE A 78 -17.67 -0.45 -3.70
CA PHE A 78 -18.26 -0.23 -2.38
C PHE A 78 -18.25 1.25 -1.99
N GLY A 79 -17.22 1.99 -2.40
CA GLY A 79 -17.17 3.45 -2.20
C GLY A 79 -18.29 4.20 -2.93
N VAL A 80 -18.67 3.76 -4.13
CA VAL A 80 -19.80 4.33 -4.88
C VAL A 80 -21.10 4.19 -4.12
N LYS A 81 -21.40 2.97 -3.63
CA LYS A 81 -22.64 2.69 -2.88
C LYS A 81 -22.76 3.51 -1.59
N VAL A 82 -21.67 3.66 -0.85
CA VAL A 82 -21.65 4.51 0.36
C VAL A 82 -21.85 5.99 -0.01
N ASN A 83 -21.24 6.45 -1.09
CA ASN A 83 -21.38 7.84 -1.55
C ASN A 83 -22.80 8.17 -2.02
N GLU A 84 -23.46 7.26 -2.73
CA GLU A 84 -24.87 7.38 -3.10
C GLU A 84 -25.74 7.55 -1.86
N LYS A 85 -25.51 6.72 -0.83
CA LYS A 85 -26.30 6.80 0.40
C LYS A 85 -26.12 8.11 1.17
N ILE A 86 -24.89 8.61 1.23
CA ILE A 86 -24.59 9.91 1.83
C ILE A 86 -25.22 11.05 1.01
N ARG A 87 -25.34 10.90 -0.32
CA ARG A 87 -26.00 11.90 -1.18
C ARG A 87 -27.52 11.90 -1.02
N GLU A 88 -28.13 10.73 -0.85
CA GLU A 88 -29.58 10.60 -0.55
C GLU A 88 -29.94 11.31 0.76
N ASN A 89 -29.13 11.13 1.81
CA ASN A 89 -29.34 11.76 3.10
C ASN A 89 -28.08 12.49 3.57
N ARG A 90 -28.02 13.82 3.37
CA ARG A 90 -26.87 14.62 3.83
C ARG A 90 -26.71 14.67 5.36
N ARG A 91 -27.71 14.23 6.13
CA ARG A 91 -27.65 14.10 7.60
C ARG A 91 -27.35 12.67 8.06
N PHE A 92 -26.86 11.81 7.18
CA PHE A 92 -26.54 10.43 7.48
C PHE A 92 -25.47 10.34 8.58
N THR A 93 -25.77 9.58 9.63
CA THR A 93 -24.87 9.45 10.78
C THR A 93 -23.94 8.25 10.63
N ILE A 94 -22.81 8.26 11.33
CA ILE A 94 -21.88 7.12 11.36
C ILE A 94 -22.57 5.84 11.88
N ARG A 95 -23.53 5.98 12.81
CA ARG A 95 -24.31 4.85 13.34
C ARG A 95 -25.13 4.18 12.23
N MET A 96 -25.88 4.98 11.46
CA MET A 96 -26.69 4.49 10.34
C MET A 96 -25.83 3.86 9.25
N LEU A 97 -24.65 4.43 8.98
CA LEU A 97 -23.68 3.85 8.06
C LEU A 97 -23.21 2.47 8.51
N PHE A 98 -23.01 2.26 9.80
CA PHE A 98 -22.61 0.96 10.33
C PHE A 98 -23.75 -0.06 10.22
N ASP A 99 -24.97 0.34 10.57
CA ASP A 99 -26.13 -0.55 10.53
C ASP A 99 -26.40 -1.03 9.09
N GLU A 100 -26.21 -0.16 8.10
CA GLU A 100 -26.34 -0.51 6.68
C GLU A 100 -25.10 -1.22 6.11
N PHE A 101 -23.91 -0.95 6.65
CA PHE A 101 -22.63 -1.47 6.16
C PHE A 101 -21.72 -1.94 7.31
N PRO A 102 -22.00 -3.11 7.92
CA PRO A 102 -21.24 -3.61 9.07
C PRO A 102 -19.78 -3.94 8.75
N GLN A 103 -19.44 -4.10 7.46
CA GLN A 103 -18.08 -4.32 6.98
C GLN A 103 -17.12 -3.11 7.09
N ILE A 104 -17.58 -1.92 7.52
CA ILE A 104 -16.77 -0.69 7.58
C ILE A 104 -16.21 -0.43 8.99
N SER A 105 -14.91 -0.06 9.06
CA SER A 105 -14.33 0.57 10.24
C SER A 105 -14.72 2.07 10.36
N LYS A 106 -15.29 2.41 11.52
CA LYS A 106 -16.16 3.55 11.88
C LYS A 106 -15.82 4.97 11.38
N THR A 107 -14.58 5.28 11.01
CA THR A 107 -14.16 6.68 10.78
C THR A 107 -13.26 6.85 9.59
N VAL A 108 -12.32 5.92 9.40
CA VAL A 108 -11.24 6.01 8.40
C VAL A 108 -11.80 6.03 6.98
N PHE A 109 -12.88 5.30 6.70
CA PHE A 109 -13.42 5.22 5.35
C PHE A 109 -14.06 6.54 4.89
N VAL A 110 -14.95 7.11 5.69
CA VAL A 110 -15.69 8.34 5.30
C VAL A 110 -14.76 9.55 5.21
N THR A 111 -13.80 9.69 6.15
CA THR A 111 -12.90 10.83 6.16
C THR A 111 -11.70 10.66 5.23
N ASN A 112 -11.08 9.48 5.15
CA ASN A 112 -9.84 9.30 4.36
C ASN A 112 -10.09 8.82 2.93
N ARG A 113 -11.16 8.06 2.65
CA ARG A 113 -11.48 7.58 1.29
C ARG A 113 -12.45 8.48 0.54
N LEU A 114 -13.53 8.92 1.20
CA LEU A 114 -14.56 9.76 0.57
C LEU A 114 -14.36 11.26 0.82
N ASN A 115 -13.43 11.63 1.69
CA ASN A 115 -13.07 13.02 2.01
C ASN A 115 -14.27 13.89 2.46
N TYR A 116 -15.24 13.30 3.16
CA TYR A 116 -16.37 14.05 3.72
C TYR A 116 -16.00 14.64 5.10
N PRO A 117 -16.02 15.97 5.28
CA PRO A 117 -15.84 16.57 6.59
C PRO A 117 -17.10 16.39 7.44
N LYS A 118 -16.90 16.21 8.76
CA LYS A 118 -18.01 16.30 9.71
C LYS A 118 -18.37 17.76 9.91
N LEU A 119 -19.61 18.12 9.62
CA LEU A 119 -20.12 19.48 9.76
C LEU A 119 -21.25 19.53 10.79
N CYS A 120 -21.27 20.57 11.61
CA CYS A 120 -22.42 20.88 12.46
C CYS A 120 -23.47 21.64 11.65
N SER A 121 -24.75 21.31 11.87
CA SER A 121 -25.84 22.08 11.26
C SER A 121 -25.83 23.51 11.79
N ARG A 122 -26.05 24.48 10.90
CA ARG A 122 -26.22 25.89 11.31
C ARG A 122 -27.57 26.04 12.01
N TRP A 123 -27.61 26.80 13.09
CA TRP A 123 -28.84 27.11 13.78
C TRP A 123 -29.73 28.01 12.92
N VAL A 124 -31.02 27.68 12.85
CA VAL A 124 -32.01 28.45 12.09
C VAL A 124 -33.04 28.99 13.10
N PRO A 125 -33.14 30.33 13.29
CA PRO A 125 -33.97 30.92 14.34
C PRO A 125 -35.46 30.61 14.27
N LYS A 126 -35.97 30.37 13.06
CA LYS A 126 -37.38 30.09 12.80
C LYS A 126 -37.54 29.27 11.53
N MET A 127 -38.51 28.36 11.53
CA MET A 127 -38.90 27.64 10.32
C MET A 127 -39.56 28.60 9.33
N LEU A 128 -38.92 28.81 8.18
CA LEU A 128 -39.44 29.66 7.11
C LEU A 128 -40.54 28.92 6.33
N THR A 129 -41.73 29.52 6.27
CA THR A 129 -42.83 29.08 5.41
C THR A 129 -42.59 29.50 3.97
N TYR A 130 -43.36 28.94 3.03
CA TYR A 130 -43.25 29.25 1.60
C TYR A 130 -43.29 30.76 1.32
N VAL A 131 -44.20 31.48 1.99
CA VAL A 131 -44.36 32.94 1.88
C VAL A 131 -43.09 33.72 2.26
N HIS A 132 -42.28 33.21 3.19
CA HIS A 132 -41.02 33.86 3.59
C HIS A 132 -39.87 33.61 2.61
N LYS A 133 -40.01 32.67 1.66
CA LYS A 133 -38.96 32.27 0.71
C LYS A 133 -39.13 32.91 -0.68
N THR A 134 -40.28 33.53 -0.95
CA THR A 134 -40.67 34.07 -2.27
C THR A 134 -40.56 35.59 -2.38
N LYS A 135 -39.69 36.22 -1.58
CA LYS A 135 -39.34 37.64 -1.65
C LYS A 135 -37.84 37.76 -1.92
#